data_AF-A0A974HY39-F1
#
_entry.id   AF-A0A974HY39-F1
#
_cell.length_a   1.000
_cell.length_b   1.000
_cell.length_c   1.000
_cell.angle_alpha   90.00
_cell.angle_beta   90.00
_cell.angle_gamma   90.00
#
_symmetry.space_group_name_H-M   'P 1'
#
loop_
_entity.id
_entity.type
_entity.pdbx_description
1 polymer ?
#
loop_
_entity_poly.entity_id
_entity_poly.type
_entity_poly.pdbx_seq_one_letter_code
_entity_poly.pdbx_strand_id
1 'polypeptide(L)'
;MTRSKQIGNHKSDKKKNISKLWKTKRRVKDLDQIHHDMKPENAKLLLNQELDYQLPGNGQHYCLHCSRYFVDLKTLNEHFKTKVHKRRLKQLREEPYTQEEAERAAGMGSYIPPKLINVQTQGME
;
A
#
# COMPACT_ATOMS: atom_id res chain seq x y z
N MET A 1 12.04 -4.67 51.26
CA MET A 1 11.47 -3.68 50.34
C MET A 1 10.75 -4.40 49.20
N THR A 2 9.43 -4.43 49.21
CA THR A 2 8.64 -5.06 48.14
C THR A 2 8.44 -4.06 47.02
N ARG A 3 8.73 -4.47 45.77
CA ARG A 3 8.47 -3.62 44.59
C ARG A 3 6.95 -3.43 44.44
N SER A 4 6.47 -2.20 44.54
CA SER A 4 5.07 -1.86 44.29
C SER A 4 4.73 -2.07 42.81
N LYS A 5 3.56 -2.65 42.53
CA LYS A 5 3.09 -2.89 41.16
C LYS A 5 2.72 -1.55 40.50
N GLN A 6 3.28 -1.27 39.33
CA GLN A 6 2.84 -0.13 38.52
C GLN A 6 1.46 -0.42 37.91
N ILE A 7 0.44 0.29 38.36
CA ILE A 7 -0.92 0.26 37.83
C ILE A 7 -1.07 1.43 36.86
N GLY A 8 -1.59 1.20 35.66
CA GLY A 8 -1.79 2.25 34.63
C GLY A 8 -0.55 2.63 33.79
N ASN A 9 0.67 2.32 34.26
CA ASN A 9 1.93 2.61 33.57
C ASN A 9 2.50 1.42 32.78
N HIS A 10 1.63 0.62 32.15
CA HIS A 10 2.08 -0.44 31.25
C HIS A 10 2.43 0.17 29.88
N LYS A 11 3.73 0.30 29.59
CA LYS A 11 4.20 0.77 28.27
C LYS A 11 3.80 -0.22 27.18
N SER A 12 2.74 0.12 26.43
CA SER A 12 2.38 -0.56 25.18
C SER A 12 3.31 -0.07 24.06
N ASP A 13 4.61 -0.35 24.20
CA ASP A 13 5.60 0.10 23.23
C ASP A 13 5.22 -0.41 21.83
N LYS A 14 5.14 0.50 20.85
CA LYS A 14 4.86 0.15 19.44
C LYS A 14 5.80 -0.96 18.93
N LYS A 15 7.06 -0.94 19.38
CA LYS A 15 8.07 -1.96 19.05
C LYS A 15 7.71 -3.36 19.56
N LYS A 16 7.01 -3.47 20.70
CA LYS A 16 6.61 -4.76 21.28
C LYS A 16 5.35 -5.36 20.62
N ASN A 17 4.64 -4.58 19.80
CA ASN A 17 3.38 -4.98 19.18
C ASN A 17 3.44 -5.06 17.64
N ILE A 18 4.64 -5.07 17.04
CA ILE A 18 4.82 -5.16 15.58
C ILE A 18 4.17 -6.42 15.00
N SER A 19 4.28 -7.55 15.70
CA SER A 19 3.65 -8.82 15.30
C SER A 19 2.13 -8.71 15.14
N LYS A 20 1.45 -7.81 15.86
CA LYS A 20 0.00 -7.58 15.72
C LYS A 20 -0.33 -6.86 14.42
N LEU A 21 0.56 -5.99 13.94
CA LEU A 21 0.38 -5.24 12.70
C LEU A 21 0.59 -6.14 11.46
N TRP A 22 1.56 -7.06 11.53
CA TRP A 22 1.91 -7.95 10.40
C TRP A 22 1.05 -9.21 10.31
N LYS A 23 0.01 -9.34 11.14
CA LYS A 23 -0.93 -10.48 11.04
C LYS A 23 -1.70 -10.42 9.72
N THR A 24 -1.99 -11.60 9.16
CA THR A 24 -2.73 -11.78 7.90
C THR A 24 -4.05 -11.00 7.86
N LYS A 25 -4.79 -10.96 8.97
CA LYS A 25 -6.07 -10.22 9.07
C LYS A 25 -5.99 -8.70 8.90
N ARG A 26 -4.78 -8.11 8.87
CA ARG A 26 -4.53 -6.67 8.66
C ARG A 26 -3.57 -6.44 7.49
N ARG A 27 -3.34 -7.46 6.66
CA ARG A 27 -2.43 -7.35 5.53
C ARG A 27 -3.04 -6.43 4.48
N VAL A 28 -2.19 -5.58 3.92
CA VAL A 28 -2.52 -4.64 2.85
C VAL A 28 -2.12 -5.27 1.51
N LYS A 29 -2.67 -4.78 0.39
CA LYS A 29 -2.23 -5.19 -0.94
C LYS A 29 -0.70 -5.06 -1.09
N ASP A 30 -0.11 -6.07 -1.69
CA ASP A 30 1.32 -6.14 -1.99
C ASP A 30 1.64 -5.30 -3.25
N LEU A 31 2.92 -5.01 -3.49
CA LEU A 31 3.33 -4.08 -4.55
C LEU A 31 3.03 -4.63 -5.95
N ASP A 32 3.29 -5.92 -6.17
CA ASP A 32 2.96 -6.67 -7.39
C ASP A 32 1.46 -6.61 -7.74
N GLN A 33 0.59 -6.75 -6.73
CA GLN A 33 -0.85 -6.59 -6.90
C GLN A 33 -1.22 -5.16 -7.33
N ILE A 34 -0.57 -4.15 -6.74
CA ILE A 34 -0.78 -2.75 -7.14
C ILE A 34 -0.30 -2.51 -8.57
N HIS A 35 0.80 -3.13 -9.01
CA HIS A 35 1.23 -3.08 -10.41
C HIS A 35 0.22 -3.71 -11.38
N HIS A 36 -0.44 -4.78 -10.96
CA HIS A 36 -1.55 -5.36 -11.73
C HIS A 36 -2.74 -4.40 -11.81
N ASP A 37 -3.10 -3.77 -10.69
CA ASP A 37 -4.19 -2.79 -10.61
C ASP A 37 -3.90 -1.51 -11.42
N MET A 38 -2.63 -1.12 -11.57
CA MET A 38 -2.19 0.03 -12.37
C MET A 38 -2.39 -0.14 -13.88
N LYS A 39 -2.66 -1.34 -14.37
CA LYS A 39 -2.96 -1.57 -15.79
C LYS A 39 -4.23 -0.79 -16.19
N PRO A 40 -4.29 -0.19 -17.39
CA PRO A 40 -5.36 0.74 -17.75
C PRO A 40 -6.76 0.13 -17.66
N GLU A 41 -6.91 -1.15 -17.99
CA GLU A 41 -8.18 -1.88 -17.88
C GLU A 41 -8.67 -1.93 -16.42
N ASN A 42 -7.80 -2.38 -15.51
CA ASN A 42 -8.12 -2.50 -14.09
C ASN A 42 -8.26 -1.14 -13.42
N ALA A 43 -7.42 -0.18 -13.81
CA ALA A 43 -7.43 1.16 -13.24
C ALA A 43 -8.76 1.87 -13.51
N LYS A 44 -9.33 1.73 -14.73
CA LYS A 44 -10.64 2.30 -15.06
C LYS A 44 -11.75 1.67 -14.21
N LEU A 45 -11.73 0.35 -14.02
CA LEU A 45 -12.71 -0.36 -13.20
C LEU A 45 -12.63 0.06 -11.72
N LEU A 46 -11.42 0.22 -11.19
CA LEU A 46 -11.19 0.60 -9.80
C LEU A 46 -11.49 2.07 -9.52
N LEU A 47 -11.28 2.95 -10.51
CA LEU A 47 -11.61 4.37 -10.40
C LEU A 47 -13.11 4.61 -10.51
N ASN A 48 -13.80 3.86 -11.37
CA ASN A 48 -15.23 3.98 -11.63
C ASN A 48 -16.01 2.86 -10.94
N GLN A 49 -15.79 2.69 -9.63
CA GLN A 49 -16.54 1.71 -8.85
C GLN A 49 -17.99 2.14 -8.64
N GLU A 50 -18.89 1.15 -8.56
CA GLU A 50 -20.26 1.36 -8.13
C GLU A 50 -20.31 1.84 -6.67
N LEU A 51 -21.40 2.50 -6.31
CA LEU A 51 -21.58 3.04 -4.96
C LEU A 51 -21.73 1.90 -3.94
N ASP A 52 -20.74 1.78 -3.04
CA ASP A 52 -20.76 0.80 -1.95
C ASP A 52 -20.79 1.50 -0.59
N TYR A 53 -21.94 1.40 0.09
CA TYR A 53 -22.18 2.01 1.41
C TYR A 53 -21.33 1.42 2.55
N GLN A 54 -20.70 0.26 2.37
CA GLN A 54 -19.82 -0.33 3.38
C GLN A 54 -18.41 0.28 3.36
N LEU A 55 -18.06 0.98 2.27
CA LEU A 55 -16.76 1.60 2.09
C LEU A 55 -16.78 3.09 2.46
N PRO A 56 -15.64 3.63 2.94
CA PRO A 56 -15.49 5.07 3.14
C PRO A 56 -15.75 5.83 1.83
N GLY A 57 -16.49 6.95 1.89
CA GLY A 57 -16.80 7.76 0.71
C GLY A 57 -17.59 7.01 -0.36
N ASN A 58 -18.37 6.00 0.04
CA ASN A 58 -19.14 5.13 -0.84
C ASN A 58 -18.34 4.47 -1.97
N GLY A 59 -17.04 4.22 -1.75
CA GLY A 59 -16.12 3.65 -2.75
C GLY A 59 -15.62 4.63 -3.82
N GLN A 60 -16.14 5.86 -3.87
CA GLN A 60 -15.87 6.81 -4.96
C GLN A 60 -14.49 7.48 -4.89
N HIS A 61 -13.93 7.65 -3.69
CA HIS A 61 -12.68 8.36 -3.50
C HIS A 61 -11.53 7.39 -3.22
N TYR A 62 -11.00 6.78 -4.29
CA TYR A 62 -9.99 5.74 -4.19
C TYR A 62 -8.62 6.16 -4.73
N CYS A 63 -7.57 5.93 -3.92
CA CYS A 63 -6.19 6.04 -4.37
C CYS A 63 -5.66 4.68 -4.81
N LEU A 64 -5.36 4.54 -6.10
CA LEU A 64 -4.91 3.29 -6.70
C LEU A 64 -3.52 2.86 -6.19
N HIS A 65 -2.60 3.82 -6.05
CA HIS A 65 -1.22 3.57 -5.62
C HIS A 65 -1.11 3.08 -4.18
N CYS A 66 -1.98 3.56 -3.30
CA CYS A 66 -1.96 3.24 -1.87
C CYS A 66 -3.05 2.25 -1.47
N SER A 67 -3.87 1.79 -2.41
CA SER A 67 -5.01 0.91 -2.22
C SER A 67 -5.89 1.31 -1.04
N ARG A 68 -6.30 2.58 -0.99
CA ARG A 68 -7.00 3.16 0.16
C ARG A 68 -8.17 4.04 -0.28
N TYR A 69 -9.31 3.85 0.39
CA TYR A 69 -10.50 4.68 0.26
C TYR A 69 -10.45 5.88 1.21
N PHE A 70 -11.01 6.99 0.75
CA PHE A 70 -11.11 8.26 1.44
C PHE A 70 -12.58 8.68 1.54
N VAL A 71 -12.87 9.63 2.43
CA VAL A 71 -14.25 10.08 2.69
C VAL A 71 -14.67 11.15 1.69
N ASP A 72 -13.76 12.06 1.32
CA ASP A 72 -14.01 13.19 0.42
C ASP A 72 -12.87 13.39 -0.60
N LEU A 73 -13.16 14.02 -1.74
CA LEU A 73 -12.16 14.46 -2.72
C LEU A 73 -11.05 15.33 -2.11
N LYS A 74 -11.40 16.23 -1.18
CA LYS A 74 -10.42 17.10 -0.51
C LYS A 74 -9.36 16.29 0.23
N THR A 75 -9.79 15.26 0.98
CA THR A 75 -8.88 14.40 1.74
C THR A 75 -7.99 13.54 0.84
N LEU A 76 -8.50 13.11 -0.32
CA LEU A 76 -7.74 12.40 -1.34
C LEU A 76 -6.67 13.32 -1.98
N ASN A 77 -7.02 14.57 -2.26
CA ASN A 77 -6.09 15.55 -2.80
C ASN A 77 -4.97 15.92 -1.80
N GLU A 78 -5.31 16.04 -0.52
CA GLU A 78 -4.31 16.19 0.54
C GLU A 78 -3.41 14.97 0.66
N HIS A 79 -3.97 13.76 0.52
CA HIS A 79 -3.20 12.51 0.54
C HIS A 79 -2.08 12.49 -0.51
N PHE A 80 -2.35 12.95 -1.74
CA PHE A 80 -1.33 12.98 -2.81
C PHE A 80 -0.11 13.85 -2.46
N LYS A 81 -0.31 14.91 -1.66
CA LYS A 81 0.78 15.80 -1.22
C LYS A 81 1.65 15.19 -0.12
N THR A 82 1.14 14.19 0.61
CA THR A 82 1.84 13.59 1.76
C THR A 82 3.09 12.81 1.38
N LYS A 83 4.04 12.73 2.32
CA LYS A 83 5.29 11.95 2.16
C LYS A 83 5.02 10.46 1.97
N VAL A 84 3.94 9.93 2.55
CA VAL A 84 3.59 8.50 2.46
C VAL A 84 3.26 8.14 1.02
N HIS A 85 2.44 8.97 0.34
CA HIS A 85 2.10 8.77 -1.05
C HIS A 85 3.33 8.87 -1.97
N LYS A 86 4.12 9.94 -1.80
CA LYS A 86 5.36 10.14 -2.57
C LYS A 86 6.36 8.99 -2.41
N ARG A 87 6.47 8.43 -1.20
CA ARG A 87 7.29 7.24 -0.95
C ARG A 87 6.75 6.02 -1.68
N ARG A 88 5.42 5.82 -1.71
CA ARG A 88 4.80 4.70 -2.43
C ARG A 88 5.04 4.81 -3.94
N LEU A 89 4.90 6.00 -4.53
CA LEU A 89 5.24 6.23 -5.93
C LEU A 89 6.68 5.88 -6.23
N LYS A 90 7.62 6.23 -5.34
CA LYS A 90 9.03 5.86 -5.49
C LYS A 90 9.23 4.34 -5.48
N GLN A 91 8.48 3.60 -4.66
CA GLN A 91 8.55 2.13 -4.62
C GLN A 91 7.98 1.49 -5.91
N LEU A 92 6.92 2.07 -6.48
CA LEU A 92 6.29 1.56 -7.71
C LEU A 92 7.06 1.94 -8.99
N ARG A 93 8.14 2.72 -8.89
CA ARG A 93 8.99 3.05 -10.05
C ARG A 93 9.86 1.90 -10.50
N GLU A 94 10.06 0.90 -9.66
CA GLU A 94 10.82 -0.29 -10.00
C GLU A 94 9.83 -1.40 -10.38
N GLU A 95 10.22 -2.27 -11.31
CA GLU A 95 9.45 -3.46 -11.63
C GLU A 95 9.25 -4.32 -10.37
N PRO A 96 8.03 -4.83 -10.11
CA PRO A 96 7.78 -5.60 -8.90
C PRO A 96 8.58 -6.90 -8.91
N TYR A 97 9.13 -7.26 -7.75
CA TYR A 97 9.83 -8.52 -7.56
C TYR A 97 8.91 -9.71 -7.84
N THR A 98 9.38 -10.67 -8.63
CA THR A 98 8.60 -11.86 -9.02
C THR A 98 9.28 -13.14 -8.56
N GLN A 99 8.51 -14.23 -8.50
CA GLN A 99 9.04 -15.55 -8.16
C GLN A 99 10.12 -16.00 -9.16
N GLU A 100 9.95 -15.70 -10.44
CA GLU A 100 10.94 -16.02 -11.47
C GLU A 100 12.29 -15.32 -11.21
N GLU A 101 12.26 -14.09 -10.70
CA GLU A 101 13.48 -13.38 -10.32
C GLU A 101 14.21 -14.09 -9.16
N ALA A 102 13.45 -14.61 -8.20
CA ALA A 102 13.99 -15.42 -7.10
C ALA A 102 14.66 -16.71 -7.62
N GLU A 103 14.03 -17.37 -8.58
CA GLU A 103 14.53 -18.61 -9.19
C GLU A 103 15.79 -18.36 -10.02
N ARG A 104 15.83 -17.26 -10.79
CA ARG A 104 17.03 -16.81 -11.51
C ARG A 104 18.18 -16.54 -10.53
N ALA A 105 17.91 -15.87 -9.41
CA ALA A 105 18.91 -15.63 -8.37
C ALA A 105 19.41 -16.92 -7.69
N ALA A 106 18.57 -17.96 -7.62
CA ALA A 106 18.94 -19.31 -7.16
C ALA A 106 19.72 -20.13 -8.20
N GLY A 107 20.01 -19.58 -9.38
CA GLY A 107 20.80 -20.23 -10.44
C GLY A 107 19.95 -20.98 -11.48
N MET A 108 18.62 -20.85 -11.47
CA MET A 108 17.72 -21.48 -12.44
C MET A 108 17.46 -20.62 -13.69
N GLY A 109 18.30 -19.63 -13.98
CA GLY A 109 18.16 -18.78 -15.17
C GLY A 109 19.24 -17.71 -15.30
N SER A 110 19.02 -16.74 -16.20
CA SER A 110 19.95 -15.63 -16.46
C SER A 110 19.57 -14.36 -15.69
N TYR A 111 20.58 -13.57 -15.31
CA TYR A 111 20.37 -12.28 -14.65
C TYR A 111 19.75 -11.25 -15.61
N ILE A 112 18.69 -10.58 -15.17
CA ILE A 112 18.03 -9.50 -15.90
C ILE A 112 17.90 -8.32 -14.94
N PRO A 113 18.43 -7.13 -15.27
CA PRO A 113 18.30 -5.96 -14.40
C PRO A 113 16.84 -5.46 -14.36
N PRO A 114 16.37 -4.94 -13.22
CA PRO A 114 15.02 -4.42 -13.08
C PRO A 114 14.80 -3.17 -13.93
N LYS A 115 13.63 -3.08 -14.58
CA LYS A 115 13.27 -1.93 -15.40
C LYS A 115 12.67 -0.81 -14.56
N LEU A 116 12.91 0.43 -14.99
CA LEU A 116 12.27 1.61 -14.40
C LEU A 116 10.94 1.88 -15.08
N ILE A 117 9.90 2.05 -14.28
CA ILE A 117 8.53 2.35 -14.67
C ILE A 117 8.22 3.80 -14.31
N ASN A 118 7.71 4.55 -15.27
CA ASN A 118 7.23 5.92 -15.04
C ASN A 118 5.83 5.88 -14.43
N VAL A 119 5.75 5.98 -13.10
CA VAL A 119 4.47 6.06 -12.38
C VAL A 119 4.08 7.52 -12.16
N GLN A 120 2.96 7.91 -12.77
CA GLN A 120 2.33 9.21 -12.55
C GLN A 120 1.19 9.08 -11.52
N THR A 121 0.96 10.14 -10.75
CA THR A 121 -0.20 10.24 -9.87
C THR A 121 -1.47 10.37 -10.68
N GLN A 122 -2.60 9.90 -10.13
CA GLN A 122 -3.92 10.14 -10.71
C GLN A 122 -4.09 11.65 -10.91
N GLY A 123 -4.46 12.06 -12.13
CA GLY A 123 -4.74 13.46 -12.45
C GLY A 123 -5.98 13.92 -11.69
N MET A 124 -5.88 15.10 -11.09
CA MET A 124 -7.05 15.80 -10.57
C MET A 124 -7.74 16.50 -11.74
N GLU A 125 -9.00 16.17 -12.00
CA GLU A 125 -9.91 17.12 -12.66
C GLU A 125 -10.39 18.16 -11.64
#